data_AF-A0A8J2K6D1-F1
#
_entry.id   AF-A0A8J2K6D1-F1
#
_cell.length_a   1.000
_cell.length_b   1.000
_cell.length_c   1.000
_cell.angle_alpha   90.00
_cell.angle_beta   90.00
_cell.angle_gamma   90.00
#
_symmetry.space_group_name_H-M   'P 1'
#
loop_
_entity.id
_entity.type
_entity.pdbx_description
1 polymer ?
#
loop_
_entity_poly.entity_id
_entity_poly.type
_entity_poly.pdbx_seq_one_letter_code
_entity_poly.pdbx_strand_id
1 'polypeptide(L)'
;GLGGISSRFEALDFSSPIAFASVSFYVCNPKIGVKWQAIVFLFDTTVWIVVFSFCIIAIPLFYIHLKLKRSMDTEPNNKIYLAVVIPFATLIQACPRIPHRAGFLTVITLFYALLVRQFYSSNLMSFLTFPEPEVIPQSFEDLSNRKDYTIYTIHLAGGTIEALFNETKIETFTNIRERMIKQKDFLKCLECHFFHENCLYWLAYSNEFDHREKFDAPFCFQSFANHRICLKFPNNIRAPEDFQVF
;
A
#
# COMPACT_ATOMS: atom_id res chain seq x y z
N GLY A 1 -28.53 -15.28 27.90
CA GLY A 1 -27.17 -15.12 27.36
C GLY A 1 -26.22 -15.77 28.33
N LEU A 2 -25.51 -16.80 27.89
CA LEU A 2 -24.44 -17.40 28.71
C LEU A 2 -23.31 -16.39 28.80
N GLY A 3 -22.85 -16.10 30.03
CA GLY A 3 -21.83 -15.09 30.31
C GLY A 3 -20.50 -15.38 29.63
N GLY A 4 -19.57 -14.41 29.71
CA GLY A 4 -18.28 -14.55 29.07
C GLY A 4 -17.39 -15.59 29.72
N ILE A 5 -16.13 -15.61 29.28
CA ILE A 5 -15.25 -16.78 29.42
C ILE A 5 -15.10 -17.18 30.89
N SER A 6 -14.91 -16.20 31.79
CA SER A 6 -14.79 -16.43 33.24
C SER A 6 -16.00 -17.15 33.83
N SER A 7 -17.21 -16.70 33.48
CA SER A 7 -18.44 -17.30 34.01
C SER A 7 -18.66 -18.76 33.56
N ARG A 8 -18.04 -19.17 32.44
CA ARG A 8 -18.07 -20.56 32.00
C ARG A 8 -17.14 -21.43 32.86
N PHE A 9 -15.95 -20.92 33.19
CA PHE A 9 -15.01 -21.59 34.10
C PHE A 9 -15.55 -21.71 35.52
N GLU A 10 -16.38 -20.78 35.97
CA GLU A 10 -17.05 -20.87 37.28
C GLU A 10 -18.18 -21.89 37.30
N ALA A 11 -18.83 -22.15 36.16
CA ALA A 11 -19.97 -23.05 36.06
C ALA A 11 -19.60 -24.50 35.71
N LEU A 12 -18.40 -24.73 35.15
CA LEU A 12 -17.99 -26.03 34.60
C LEU A 12 -16.50 -26.27 34.86
N ASP A 13 -16.18 -27.50 35.28
CA ASP A 13 -14.79 -27.98 35.36
C ASP A 13 -14.30 -28.37 33.95
N PHE A 14 -13.27 -27.69 33.46
CA PHE A 14 -12.64 -27.99 32.18
C PHE A 14 -11.39 -28.84 32.36
N SER A 15 -11.16 -29.78 31.44
CA SER A 15 -9.87 -30.45 31.33
C SER A 15 -8.78 -29.47 30.85
N SER A 16 -7.52 -29.87 30.94
CA SER A 16 -6.41 -29.11 30.35
C SER A 16 -6.70 -28.77 28.88
N PRO A 17 -6.42 -27.52 28.43
CA PRO A 17 -6.70 -27.11 27.07
C PRO A 17 -5.91 -27.98 26.09
N ILE A 18 -6.63 -28.54 25.11
CA ILE A 18 -6.04 -29.36 24.05
C ILE A 18 -5.43 -28.39 23.02
N ALA A 19 -6.20 -27.37 22.60
CA ALA A 19 -5.75 -26.34 21.66
C ALA A 19 -5.73 -24.93 22.27
N PHE A 20 -4.81 -24.10 21.77
CA PHE A 20 -4.89 -22.65 21.91
C PHE A 20 -5.42 -22.04 20.62
N ALA A 21 -6.46 -21.22 20.73
CA ALA A 21 -6.99 -20.44 19.62
C ALA A 21 -6.58 -18.98 19.78
N SER A 22 -6.01 -18.40 18.72
CA SER A 22 -5.73 -16.96 18.65
C SER A 22 -6.82 -16.27 17.85
N VAL A 23 -7.23 -15.08 18.30
CA VAL A 23 -8.13 -14.22 17.53
C VAL A 23 -7.29 -13.50 16.48
N SER A 24 -7.65 -13.70 15.21
CA SER A 24 -7.03 -12.99 14.08
C SER A 24 -8.12 -12.33 13.24
N PHE A 25 -7.81 -11.17 12.67
CA PHE A 25 -8.67 -10.51 11.69
C PHE A 25 -8.16 -10.80 10.28
N TYR A 26 -9.10 -10.85 9.35
CA TYR A 26 -8.84 -11.09 7.94
C TYR A 26 -9.27 -9.87 7.15
N VAL A 27 -8.35 -9.35 6.33
CA VAL A 27 -8.58 -8.21 5.44
C VAL A 27 -8.71 -8.75 4.02
N CYS A 28 -9.57 -8.13 3.22
CA CYS A 28 -9.62 -8.42 1.79
C CYS A 28 -8.25 -8.16 1.14
N ASN A 29 -7.96 -8.87 0.05
CA ASN A 29 -6.77 -8.56 -0.74
C ASN A 29 -6.80 -7.08 -1.16
N PRO A 30 -5.71 -6.33 -0.91
CA PRO A 30 -5.68 -4.92 -1.22
C PRO A 30 -5.80 -4.78 -2.73
N LYS A 31 -6.69 -3.89 -3.20
CA LYS A 31 -6.79 -3.65 -4.63
C LYS A 31 -5.57 -2.85 -5.06
N ILE A 32 -4.92 -3.36 -6.10
CA ILE A 32 -3.81 -2.67 -6.73
C ILE A 32 -4.39 -1.55 -7.61
N GLY A 33 -4.48 -0.35 -7.05
CA GLY A 33 -5.00 0.83 -7.74
C GLY A 33 -3.90 1.67 -8.37
N VAL A 34 -3.93 1.87 -9.70
CA VAL A 34 -3.06 2.84 -10.36
C VAL A 34 -3.63 4.25 -10.14
N LYS A 35 -3.03 5.01 -9.22
CA LYS A 35 -3.38 6.41 -9.03
C LYS A 35 -2.80 7.23 -10.19
N TRP A 36 -3.62 7.99 -10.92
CA TRP A 36 -3.16 8.89 -11.99
C TRP A 36 -2.09 9.88 -11.55
N GLN A 37 -2.14 10.28 -10.28
CA GLN A 37 -1.12 11.14 -9.66
C GLN A 37 0.28 10.52 -9.72
N ALA A 38 0.40 9.19 -9.72
CA ALA A 38 1.68 8.52 -9.79
C ALA A 38 2.47 8.84 -11.06
N ILE A 39 1.81 9.11 -12.18
CA ILE A 39 2.50 9.46 -13.45
C ILE A 39 3.36 10.73 -13.31
N VAL A 40 2.91 11.69 -12.48
CA VAL A 40 3.61 12.95 -12.24
C VAL A 40 4.53 12.87 -11.01
N PHE A 41 4.09 12.14 -9.97
CA PHE A 41 4.81 11.99 -8.70
C PHE A 41 5.86 10.87 -8.67
N LEU A 42 6.15 10.24 -9.81
CA LEU A 42 7.22 9.23 -9.93
C LEU A 42 8.61 9.75 -9.58
N PHE A 43 8.85 11.03 -9.83
CA PHE A 43 10.09 11.68 -9.46
C PHE A 43 9.92 12.47 -8.19
N ASP A 44 10.94 12.36 -7.33
CA ASP A 44 11.09 13.26 -6.20
C ASP A 44 11.09 14.71 -6.71
N THR A 45 10.44 15.58 -5.94
CA THR A 45 10.55 17.04 -6.02
C THR A 45 11.97 17.52 -6.32
N THR A 46 12.99 16.88 -5.73
CA THR A 46 14.40 17.20 -5.99
C THR A 46 14.78 17.05 -7.48
N VAL A 47 14.34 15.98 -8.14
CA VAL A 47 14.65 15.72 -9.56
C VAL A 47 13.93 16.74 -10.44
N TRP A 48 12.69 17.08 -10.13
CA TRP A 48 11.96 18.12 -10.85
C TRP A 48 12.66 19.47 -10.76
N ILE A 49 13.15 19.85 -9.57
CA ILE A 49 13.94 21.07 -9.37
C ILE A 49 15.18 21.06 -10.27
N VAL A 50 15.90 19.94 -10.35
CA VAL A 50 17.06 19.81 -11.24
C VAL A 50 16.67 19.98 -12.71
N VAL A 51 15.59 19.34 -13.18
CA VAL A 51 15.09 19.46 -14.55
C VAL A 51 14.70 20.91 -14.88
N PHE A 52 13.96 21.58 -13.99
CA PHE A 52 13.59 22.98 -14.18
C PHE A 52 14.80 23.91 -14.14
N SER A 53 15.74 23.67 -13.22
CA SER A 53 16.97 24.46 -13.12
C SER A 53 17.81 24.37 -14.40
N PHE A 54 17.89 23.18 -15.01
CA PHE A 54 18.56 23.00 -16.29
C PHE A 54 17.89 23.82 -17.40
N CYS A 55 16.56 23.82 -17.49
CA CYS A 55 15.84 24.64 -18.48
C CYS A 55 16.11 26.14 -18.28
N ILE A 56 16.11 26.63 -17.03
CA ILE A 56 16.37 28.03 -16.70
C ILE A 56 17.79 28.45 -17.10
N ILE A 57 18.78 27.56 -17.00
CA ILE A 57 20.17 27.81 -17.37
C ILE A 57 20.41 27.62 -18.88
N ALA A 58 19.78 26.61 -19.49
CA ALA A 58 19.97 26.27 -20.89
C ALA A 58 19.47 27.38 -21.83
N ILE A 59 18.30 27.96 -21.57
CA ILE A 59 17.70 29.01 -22.41
C ILE A 59 18.62 30.23 -22.60
N PRO A 60 19.15 30.88 -21.54
CA PRO A 60 20.07 32.01 -21.71
C PRO A 60 21.39 31.60 -22.36
N LEU A 61 21.91 30.39 -22.09
CA LEU A 61 23.11 29.88 -22.77
C LEU A 61 22.87 29.70 -24.27
N PHE A 62 21.72 29.17 -24.68
CA PHE A 62 21.31 29.07 -26.09
C PHE A 62 21.16 30.45 -26.72
N TYR A 63 20.54 31.39 -26.02
CA TYR A 63 20.40 32.76 -26.50
C TYR A 63 21.76 33.45 -26.73
N ILE A 64 22.69 33.32 -25.78
CA ILE A 64 24.06 33.85 -25.90
C ILE A 64 24.80 33.15 -27.05
N HIS A 65 24.69 31.83 -27.17
CA HIS A 65 25.31 31.06 -28.24
C HIS A 65 24.82 31.52 -29.63
N LEU A 66 23.50 31.70 -29.79
CA LEU A 66 22.89 32.18 -31.03
C LEU A 66 23.26 33.64 -31.32
N LYS A 67 23.45 34.48 -30.30
CA LYS A 67 23.89 35.87 -30.46
C LYS A 67 25.37 35.96 -30.87
N LEU A 68 26.23 35.15 -30.27
CA LEU A 68 27.67 35.12 -30.55
C LEU A 68 27.95 34.57 -31.96
N LYS A 69 27.13 33.62 -32.41
CA LYS A 69 27.21 33.05 -33.76
C LYS A 69 26.60 34.02 -34.79
N ARG A 70 27.34 35.08 -35.09
CA ARG A 70 27.00 36.20 -35.99
C ARG A 70 26.67 35.80 -37.45
N SER A 71 26.71 34.50 -37.78
CA SER A 71 26.53 33.93 -39.12
C SER A 71 25.07 33.62 -39.48
N MET A 72 24.12 33.74 -38.56
CA MET A 72 22.70 33.55 -38.91
C MET A 72 22.06 34.92 -39.11
N ASP A 73 21.83 35.30 -40.37
CA ASP A 73 21.06 36.46 -40.84
C ASP A 73 19.57 36.29 -40.53
N THR A 74 19.26 35.90 -39.30
CA THR A 74 17.91 35.75 -38.79
C THR A 74 17.54 36.99 -38.01
N GLU A 75 16.34 37.52 -38.23
CA GLU A 75 15.81 38.66 -37.49
C GLU A 75 15.90 38.44 -35.96
N PRO A 76 16.14 39.50 -35.17
CA PRO A 76 16.35 39.38 -33.72
C PRO A 76 15.19 38.72 -32.97
N ASN A 77 13.94 38.91 -33.42
CA ASN A 77 12.76 38.27 -32.82
C ASN A 77 12.76 36.74 -33.00
N ASN A 78 13.33 36.24 -34.09
CA ASN A 78 13.41 34.81 -34.35
C ASN A 78 14.49 34.13 -33.48
N LYS A 79 15.49 34.88 -33.00
CA LYS A 79 16.57 34.33 -32.16
C LYS A 79 16.10 33.94 -30.76
N ILE A 80 15.22 34.74 -30.14
CA ILE A 80 14.64 34.42 -28.83
C ILE A 80 13.71 33.21 -28.95
N TYR A 81 12.86 33.19 -29.98
CA TYR A 81 11.99 32.05 -30.27
C TYR A 81 12.81 30.76 -30.46
N LEU A 82 13.88 30.80 -31.27
CA LEU A 82 14.77 29.66 -31.46
C LEU A 82 15.51 29.25 -30.18
N ALA A 83 15.91 30.21 -29.34
CA ALA A 83 16.58 29.92 -28.07
C ALA A 83 15.69 29.19 -27.06
N VAL A 84 14.37 29.35 -27.14
CA VAL A 84 13.40 28.63 -26.29
C VAL A 84 12.96 27.32 -26.94
N VAL A 85 12.66 27.35 -28.24
CA VAL A 85 12.08 26.20 -28.95
C VAL A 85 13.09 25.07 -29.13
N ILE A 86 14.37 25.37 -29.41
CA ILE A 86 15.38 24.32 -29.60
C ILE A 86 15.61 23.47 -28.34
N PRO A 87 15.91 24.04 -27.15
CA PRO A 87 16.09 23.24 -25.94
C PRO A 87 14.80 22.52 -25.52
N PHE A 88 13.62 23.13 -25.73
CA PHE A 88 12.35 22.50 -25.40
C PHE A 88 12.01 21.33 -26.35
N ALA A 89 12.21 21.51 -27.65
CA ALA A 89 11.97 20.48 -28.65
C ALA A 89 12.93 19.29 -28.48
N THR A 90 14.19 19.55 -28.15
CA THR A 90 15.18 18.49 -27.85
C THR A 90 14.83 17.73 -26.57
N LEU A 91 14.26 18.39 -25.56
CA LEU A 91 13.76 17.74 -24.34
C LEU A 91 12.62 16.76 -24.64
N ILE A 92 11.68 17.16 -25.50
CA ILE A 92 10.53 16.34 -25.92
C ILE A 92 10.94 15.30 -26.99
N GLN A 93 12.15 15.40 -27.54
CA GLN A 93 12.58 14.67 -28.73
C GLN A 93 11.62 14.84 -29.91
N ALA A 94 10.92 15.99 -29.96
CA ALA A 94 10.47 16.50 -31.23
C ALA A 94 11.73 16.71 -32.08
N CYS A 95 11.67 16.38 -33.36
CA CYS A 95 12.82 16.56 -34.26
C CYS A 95 12.70 17.94 -34.90
N PRO A 96 13.16 19.05 -34.26
CA PRO A 96 13.30 20.30 -34.99
C PRO A 96 14.36 20.06 -36.06
N ARG A 97 14.27 20.76 -37.19
CA ARG A 97 15.40 20.85 -38.13
C ARG A 97 16.55 21.54 -37.41
N ILE A 98 17.39 20.76 -36.74
CA ILE A 98 18.55 21.25 -36.02
C ILE A 98 19.48 21.82 -37.08
N PRO A 99 19.85 23.11 -37.03
CA PRO A 99 20.80 23.66 -37.97
C PRO A 99 22.11 22.85 -37.86
N HIS A 100 22.68 22.40 -38.98
CA HIS A 100 23.92 21.58 -39.01
C HIS A 100 25.10 22.16 -38.22
N ARG A 101 25.02 23.43 -37.81
CA ARG A 101 25.99 24.14 -36.97
C ARG A 101 25.54 24.29 -35.51
N ALA A 102 24.64 23.45 -34.98
CA ALA A 102 24.08 23.62 -33.63
C ALA A 102 25.10 23.49 -32.47
N GLY A 103 26.33 23.04 -32.75
CA GLY A 103 27.44 23.17 -31.81
C GLY A 103 27.36 22.21 -30.62
N PHE A 104 28.40 22.27 -29.77
CA PHE A 104 28.58 21.41 -28.60
C PHE A 104 27.44 21.51 -27.57
N LEU A 105 26.83 22.70 -27.44
CA LEU A 105 25.73 22.94 -26.50
C LEU A 105 24.50 22.07 -26.83
N THR A 106 24.15 21.93 -28.11
CA THR A 106 23.04 21.06 -28.53
C THR A 106 23.31 19.59 -28.24
N VAL A 107 24.56 19.13 -28.37
CA VAL A 107 24.94 17.76 -28.03
C VAL A 107 24.76 17.50 -26.53
N ILE A 108 25.21 18.43 -25.68
CA ILE A 108 25.02 18.33 -24.22
C ILE A 108 23.52 18.30 -23.88
N THR A 109 22.73 19.22 -24.44
CA THR A 109 21.29 19.28 -24.16
C THR A 109 20.56 18.02 -24.63
N LEU A 110 20.94 17.47 -25.80
CA LEU A 110 20.39 16.22 -26.30
C LEU A 110 20.78 15.04 -25.42
N PHE A 111 22.03 14.96 -24.98
CA PHE A 111 22.48 13.92 -24.06
C PHE A 111 21.74 13.99 -22.72
N TYR A 112 21.58 15.20 -22.16
CA TYR A 112 20.79 15.42 -20.95
C TYR A 112 19.33 15.00 -21.13
N ALA A 113 18.69 15.39 -22.23
CA ALA A 113 17.32 15.01 -22.54
C ALA A 113 17.15 13.48 -22.66
N LEU A 114 18.11 12.79 -23.28
CA LEU A 114 18.12 11.34 -23.36
C LEU A 114 18.20 10.69 -21.98
N LEU A 115 19.09 11.19 -21.10
CA LEU A 115 19.22 10.68 -19.74
C LEU A 115 17.91 10.85 -18.96
N VAL A 116 17.36 12.07 -18.91
CA VAL A 116 16.11 12.35 -18.18
C VAL A 116 14.97 11.48 -18.68
N ARG A 117 14.83 11.33 -20.00
CA ARG A 117 13.80 10.47 -20.60
C ARG A 117 13.98 9.00 -20.22
N GLN A 118 15.21 8.48 -20.32
CA GLN A 118 15.49 7.08 -20.03
C GLN A 118 15.23 6.75 -18.57
N PHE A 119 15.68 7.60 -17.65
CA PHE A 119 15.40 7.44 -16.22
C PHE A 119 13.90 7.53 -15.91
N TYR A 120 13.20 8.50 -16.51
CA TYR A 120 11.75 8.63 -16.32
C TYR A 120 11.01 7.39 -16.81
N SER A 121 11.30 6.93 -18.03
CA SER A 121 10.65 5.76 -18.61
C SER A 121 10.96 4.49 -17.82
N SER A 122 12.18 4.33 -17.31
CA SER A 122 12.57 3.16 -16.50
C SER A 122 11.83 3.15 -15.17
N ASN A 123 11.77 4.29 -14.48
CA ASN A 123 11.08 4.38 -13.19
C ASN A 123 9.56 4.23 -13.36
N LEU A 124 8.99 4.86 -14.38
CA LEU A 124 7.58 4.70 -14.75
C LEU A 124 7.27 3.23 -15.03
N MET A 125 8.11 2.55 -15.82
CA MET A 125 7.93 1.12 -16.09
C MET A 125 7.99 0.30 -14.80
N SER A 126 8.99 0.52 -13.95
CA SER A 126 9.14 -0.19 -12.67
C SER A 126 7.90 -0.03 -11.79
N PHE A 127 7.36 1.19 -11.70
CA PHE A 127 6.15 1.48 -10.92
C PHE A 127 4.91 0.81 -11.51
N LEU A 128 4.78 0.78 -12.84
CA LEU A 128 3.66 0.11 -13.51
C LEU A 128 3.75 -1.41 -13.39
N THR A 129 4.95 -1.99 -13.33
CA THR A 129 5.15 -3.43 -13.15
C THR A 129 4.95 -3.88 -11.70
N PHE A 130 5.31 -3.04 -10.74
CA PHE A 130 5.21 -3.33 -9.30
C PHE A 130 4.47 -2.19 -8.60
N PRO A 131 3.16 -2.09 -8.80
CA PRO A 131 2.35 -1.09 -8.12
C PRO A 131 2.39 -1.36 -6.61
N GLU A 132 2.60 -0.28 -5.85
CA GLU A 132 2.68 -0.36 -4.40
C GLU A 132 1.31 -0.78 -3.84
N PRO A 133 1.23 -1.90 -3.09
CA PRO A 133 -0.02 -2.35 -2.50
C PRO A 133 -0.44 -1.38 -1.39
N GLU A 134 -1.75 -1.27 -1.16
CA GLU A 134 -2.26 -0.51 -0.03
C GLU A 134 -1.73 -1.08 1.29
N VAL A 135 -1.32 -0.20 2.21
CA VAL A 135 -0.81 -0.60 3.52
C VAL A 135 -1.96 -1.13 4.36
N ILE A 136 -1.98 -2.44 4.58
CA ILE A 136 -2.98 -3.13 5.40
C ILE A 136 -2.60 -2.99 6.89
N PRO A 137 -3.57 -2.84 7.82
CA PRO A 137 -3.28 -2.89 9.25
C PRO A 137 -2.68 -4.25 9.63
N GLN A 138 -1.49 -4.23 10.25
CA GLN A 138 -0.82 -5.45 10.71
C GLN A 138 -1.04 -5.71 12.21
N SER A 139 -1.49 -4.70 12.95
CA SER A 139 -1.76 -4.78 14.38
C SER A 139 -3.17 -4.32 14.73
N PHE A 140 -3.64 -4.71 15.91
CA PHE A 140 -4.90 -4.23 16.46
C PHE A 140 -4.86 -2.73 16.80
N GLU A 141 -3.69 -2.21 17.15
CA GLU A 141 -3.48 -0.78 17.40
C GLU A 141 -3.61 0.03 16.10
N ASP A 142 -3.03 -0.47 15.00
CA ASP A 142 -3.23 0.13 13.68
C ASP A 142 -4.71 0.12 13.30
N LEU A 143 -5.39 -1.01 13.55
CA LEU A 143 -6.80 -1.16 13.25
C LEU A 143 -7.69 -0.22 14.08
N SER A 144 -7.38 0.00 15.36
CA SER A 144 -8.15 0.93 16.18
C SER A 144 -8.01 2.37 15.68
N ASN A 145 -6.81 2.74 15.23
CA ASN A 145 -6.51 4.10 14.77
C ASN A 145 -7.05 4.40 13.36
N ARG A 146 -7.09 3.39 12.49
CA ARG A 146 -7.50 3.48 11.09
C ARG A 146 -9.02 3.41 10.91
N LYS A 147 -9.64 4.52 10.48
CA LYS A 147 -11.10 4.66 10.30
C LYS A 147 -11.63 4.34 8.89
N ASP A 148 -10.73 4.06 7.97
CA ASP A 148 -10.96 3.66 6.58
C ASP A 148 -11.55 2.25 6.44
N TYR A 149 -11.41 1.41 7.47
CA TYR A 149 -11.96 0.05 7.46
C TYR A 149 -13.29 -0.07 8.20
N THR A 150 -14.21 -0.83 7.60
CA THR A 150 -15.45 -1.26 8.24
C THR A 150 -15.25 -2.65 8.82
N ILE A 151 -15.51 -2.79 10.12
CA ILE A 151 -15.24 -4.01 10.88
C ILE A 151 -16.55 -4.78 11.01
N TYR A 152 -16.61 -5.97 10.41
CA TYR A 152 -17.75 -6.87 10.53
C TYR A 152 -17.44 -7.99 11.51
N THR A 153 -18.45 -8.39 12.27
CA THR A 153 -18.41 -9.58 13.10
C THR A 153 -19.65 -10.42 12.87
N ILE A 154 -19.46 -11.75 12.91
CA ILE A 154 -20.57 -12.69 12.87
C ILE A 154 -21.19 -12.69 14.26
N HIS A 155 -22.42 -12.21 14.36
CA HIS A 155 -23.16 -12.23 15.60
C HIS A 155 -23.67 -13.65 15.87
N LEU A 156 -22.85 -14.43 16.53
CA LEU A 156 -23.25 -15.67 17.17
C LEU A 156 -23.71 -15.32 18.58
N ALA A 157 -25.00 -15.47 18.87
CA ALA A 157 -25.53 -15.22 20.21
C ALA A 157 -24.77 -16.08 21.25
N GLY A 158 -24.07 -15.44 22.19
CA GLY A 158 -23.20 -16.12 23.15
C GLY A 158 -21.82 -16.51 22.59
N GLY A 159 -21.39 -15.92 21.49
CA GLY A 159 -20.07 -16.13 20.89
C GLY A 159 -18.95 -15.61 21.80
N THR A 160 -17.88 -16.39 21.91
CA THR A 160 -16.72 -16.10 22.76
C THR A 160 -16.01 -14.80 22.36
N ILE A 161 -15.95 -14.49 21.06
CA ILE A 161 -15.32 -13.25 20.56
C ILE A 161 -16.12 -12.02 20.99
N GLU A 162 -17.44 -12.07 20.89
CA GLU A 162 -18.30 -10.96 21.33
C GLU A 162 -18.20 -10.76 22.85
N ALA A 163 -18.18 -11.85 23.62
CA ALA A 163 -17.95 -11.79 25.05
C ALA A 163 -16.58 -11.19 25.39
N LEU A 164 -15.52 -11.58 24.66
CA LEU A 164 -14.18 -11.04 24.83
C LEU A 164 -14.18 -9.51 24.64
N PHE A 165 -14.67 -9.02 23.50
CA PHE A 165 -14.77 -7.56 23.27
C PHE A 165 -15.67 -6.86 24.29
N ASN A 166 -16.70 -7.55 24.80
CA ASN A 166 -17.59 -6.98 25.79
C ASN A 166 -16.95 -6.83 27.18
N GLU A 167 -16.07 -7.75 27.57
CA GLU A 167 -15.43 -7.81 28.90
C GLU A 167 -14.07 -7.09 28.94
N THR A 168 -13.39 -6.95 27.80
CA THR A 168 -12.07 -6.30 27.73
C THR A 168 -12.15 -4.82 28.14
N LYS A 169 -11.22 -4.38 28.99
CA LYS A 169 -11.03 -2.97 29.39
C LYS A 169 -9.96 -2.23 28.58
N ILE A 170 -9.33 -2.90 27.62
CA ILE A 170 -8.25 -2.34 26.80
C ILE A 170 -8.86 -1.36 25.79
N GLU A 171 -8.39 -0.12 25.79
CA GLU A 171 -8.92 0.97 24.95
C GLU A 171 -8.95 0.61 23.45
N THR A 172 -7.89 -0.03 22.95
CA THR A 172 -7.80 -0.54 21.57
C THR A 172 -9.01 -1.39 21.18
N PHE A 173 -9.40 -2.34 22.05
CA PHE A 173 -10.52 -3.23 21.79
C PHE A 173 -11.87 -2.54 21.97
N THR A 174 -11.97 -1.56 22.88
CA THR A 174 -13.16 -0.71 23.02
C THR A 174 -13.41 0.09 21.74
N ASN A 175 -12.37 0.74 21.20
CA ASN A 175 -12.46 1.53 19.97
C ASN A 175 -12.85 0.66 18.76
N ILE A 176 -12.32 -0.56 18.69
CA ILE A 176 -12.70 -1.54 17.66
C ILE A 176 -14.16 -1.98 17.83
N ARG A 177 -14.59 -2.27 19.07
CA ARG A 177 -15.94 -2.73 19.40
C ARG A 177 -17.00 -1.69 19.03
N GLU A 178 -16.78 -0.42 19.33
CA GLU A 178 -17.71 0.65 19.01
C GLU A 178 -17.99 0.79 17.51
N ARG A 179 -17.00 0.42 16.69
CA ARG A 179 -17.08 0.46 15.22
C ARG A 179 -17.54 -0.85 14.59
N MET A 180 -17.74 -1.88 15.39
CA MET A 180 -17.99 -3.23 14.91
C MET A 180 -19.46 -3.41 14.53
N ILE A 181 -19.72 -3.76 13.27
CA ILE A 181 -21.07 -4.05 12.76
C ILE A 181 -21.36 -5.53 12.95
N LYS A 182 -22.42 -5.80 13.71
CA LYS A 182 -22.89 -7.16 14.01
C LYS A 182 -23.79 -7.67 12.89
N GLN A 183 -23.33 -8.69 12.16
CA GLN A 183 -24.09 -9.33 11.09
C GLN A 183 -24.56 -10.73 11.52
N LYS A 184 -25.86 -10.99 11.40
CA LYS A 184 -26.44 -12.31 11.76
C LYS A 184 -26.20 -13.39 10.71
N ASP A 185 -26.05 -12.98 9.46
CA ASP A 185 -25.92 -13.87 8.32
C ASP A 185 -24.45 -13.97 7.90
N PHE A 186 -23.90 -15.18 8.01
CA PHE A 186 -22.52 -15.49 7.63
C PHE A 186 -22.25 -15.19 6.16
N LEU A 187 -23.22 -15.49 5.28
CA LEU A 187 -23.06 -15.30 3.84
C LEU A 187 -22.94 -13.83 3.48
N LYS A 188 -23.72 -12.96 4.15
CA LYS A 188 -23.60 -11.50 3.97
C LYS A 188 -22.27 -10.97 4.47
N CYS A 189 -21.70 -11.55 5.53
CA CYS A 189 -20.38 -11.17 6.00
C CYS A 189 -19.29 -11.56 5.00
N LEU A 190 -19.39 -12.74 4.38
CA LEU A 190 -18.51 -13.16 3.29
C LEU A 190 -18.70 -12.30 2.04
N GLU A 191 -19.94 -11.96 1.68
CA GLU A 191 -20.24 -11.09 0.55
C GLU A 191 -19.57 -9.72 0.73
N CYS A 192 -19.65 -9.12 1.92
CA CYS A 192 -18.91 -7.90 2.23
C CYS A 192 -17.39 -8.08 2.05
N HIS A 193 -16.83 -9.22 2.48
CA HIS A 193 -15.42 -9.50 2.29
C HIS A 193 -15.01 -9.63 0.81
N PHE A 194 -15.87 -10.15 -0.06
CA PHE A 194 -15.53 -10.32 -1.47
C PHE A 194 -15.83 -9.09 -2.33
N PHE A 195 -16.91 -8.36 -2.02
CA PHE A 195 -17.42 -7.31 -2.92
C PHE A 195 -17.17 -5.88 -2.43
N HIS A 196 -16.98 -5.67 -1.13
CA HIS A 196 -16.75 -4.34 -0.57
C HIS A 196 -15.27 -4.09 -0.25
N GLU A 197 -14.80 -2.91 -0.63
CA GLU A 197 -13.46 -2.43 -0.28
C GLU A 197 -13.40 -2.18 1.24
N ASN A 198 -12.28 -2.55 1.86
CA ASN A 198 -11.96 -2.29 3.26
C ASN A 198 -12.87 -3.00 4.29
N CYS A 199 -13.32 -4.22 3.98
CA CYS A 199 -14.05 -5.04 4.94
C CYS A 199 -13.12 -5.97 5.73
N LEU A 200 -13.33 -6.00 7.05
CA LEU A 200 -12.62 -6.87 7.97
C LEU A 200 -13.58 -7.85 8.62
N TYR A 201 -13.15 -9.10 8.80
CA TYR A 201 -13.91 -10.08 9.58
C TYR A 201 -13.01 -10.92 10.49
N TRP A 202 -13.63 -11.53 11.50
CA TRP A 202 -12.95 -12.30 12.53
C TRP A 202 -13.13 -13.79 12.29
N LEU A 203 -12.04 -14.57 12.39
CA LEU A 203 -12.09 -16.02 12.56
C LEU A 203 -11.19 -16.40 13.73
N ALA A 204 -11.71 -17.25 14.61
CA ALA A 204 -10.87 -17.97 15.56
C ALA A 204 -10.28 -19.19 14.84
N TYR A 205 -8.96 -19.33 14.86
CA TYR A 205 -8.29 -20.52 14.37
C TYR A 205 -7.61 -21.21 15.55
N SER A 206 -7.75 -22.54 15.64
CA SER A 206 -7.01 -23.36 16.61
C SER A 206 -5.66 -23.74 16.01
N ASN A 207 -4.56 -23.45 16.70
CA ASN A 207 -3.22 -23.75 16.20
C ASN A 207 -2.78 -25.21 16.41
N GLU A 208 -3.72 -26.15 16.52
CA GLU A 208 -3.41 -27.58 16.58
C GLU A 208 -3.50 -28.20 15.17
N PHE A 209 -2.35 -28.63 14.65
CA PHE A 209 -2.10 -29.86 13.88
C PHE A 209 -0.80 -29.70 13.06
N ASP A 210 0.33 -29.63 13.76
CA ASP A 210 1.62 -30.01 13.20
C ASP A 210 2.03 -31.35 13.80
N HIS A 211 1.42 -32.43 13.30
CA HIS A 211 2.05 -33.75 13.16
C HIS A 211 1.12 -34.66 12.36
N ARG A 212 1.43 -34.81 11.07
CA ARG A 212 1.10 -35.95 10.19
C ARG A 212 -0.28 -36.58 10.37
N GLU A 213 -1.29 -36.05 9.68
CA GLU A 213 -2.29 -36.88 9.00
C GLU A 213 -3.08 -36.01 8.01
N LYS A 214 -3.12 -36.46 6.75
CA LYS A 214 -3.98 -35.86 5.73
C LYS A 214 -5.42 -36.26 6.05
N PHE A 215 -6.13 -35.40 6.77
CA PHE A 215 -7.59 -35.49 6.85
C PHE A 215 -8.20 -34.60 5.77
N ASP A 216 -8.88 -35.23 4.82
CA ASP A 216 -9.80 -34.57 3.88
C ASP A 216 -11.03 -34.09 4.67
N ALA A 217 -10.94 -32.89 5.24
CA ALA A 217 -12.10 -32.19 5.79
C ALA A 217 -12.91 -31.56 4.64
N PRO A 218 -14.26 -31.66 4.65
CA PRO A 218 -15.10 -31.11 3.60
C PRO A 218 -15.36 -29.62 3.85
N PHE A 219 -14.33 -28.78 3.84
CA PHE A 219 -14.49 -27.33 3.72
C PHE A 219 -13.32 -26.75 2.92
N CYS A 220 -13.55 -26.67 1.61
CA CYS A 220 -12.73 -25.97 0.64
C CYS A 220 -12.50 -24.50 1.05
N PHE A 221 -11.45 -24.23 1.81
CA PHE A 221 -10.78 -22.93 1.85
C PHE A 221 -9.30 -23.03 1.50
N GLN A 222 -8.85 -24.21 1.06
CA GLN A 222 -7.44 -24.50 0.83
C GLN A 222 -6.97 -24.24 -0.62
N SER A 223 -7.88 -23.87 -1.53
CA SER A 223 -7.55 -23.74 -2.96
C SER A 223 -7.42 -22.32 -3.51
N PHE A 224 -7.70 -21.26 -2.74
CA PHE A 224 -7.73 -19.89 -3.29
C PHE A 224 -6.78 -18.88 -2.62
N ALA A 225 -6.08 -19.27 -1.55
CA ALA A 225 -5.09 -18.43 -0.87
C ALA A 225 -3.67 -18.69 -1.42
N ASN A 226 -3.39 -18.23 -2.65
CA ASN A 226 -2.03 -18.30 -3.21
C ASN A 226 -1.07 -17.22 -2.65
N HIS A 227 -1.50 -16.40 -1.69
CA HIS A 227 -0.59 -15.56 -0.90
C HIS A 227 -1.03 -15.59 0.57
N ARG A 228 -0.37 -16.45 1.35
CA ARG A 228 -0.47 -16.45 2.82
C ARG A 228 0.34 -15.27 3.36
N ILE A 229 -0.32 -14.24 3.88
CA ILE A 229 0.28 -13.39 4.92
C ILE A 229 -0.25 -13.93 6.24
N CYS A 230 0.36 -15.02 6.72
CA CYS A 230 0.20 -15.43 8.11
C CYS A 230 1.12 -14.55 8.94
N LEU A 231 0.58 -13.64 9.75
CA LEU A 231 1.36 -12.91 10.74
C LEU A 231 1.89 -13.93 11.76
N LYS A 232 3.16 -14.29 11.61
CA LYS A 232 3.89 -15.12 12.58
C LYS A 232 4.25 -14.21 13.75
N PHE A 233 3.55 -14.37 14.87
CA PHE A 233 3.95 -13.69 16.10
C PHE A 233 5.36 -14.16 16.50
N PRO A 234 6.26 -13.26 16.93
CA PRO A 234 7.50 -13.67 17.58
C PRO A 234 7.13 -14.40 18.90
N ASN A 235 7.71 -15.58 19.10
CA ASN A 235 7.49 -16.50 20.23
C ASN A 235 7.82 -15.94 21.64
N ASN A 236 7.87 -14.62 21.84
CA ASN A 236 8.46 -14.00 23.02
C ASN A 236 7.54 -13.08 23.84
N ILE A 237 6.23 -13.10 23.61
CA ILE A 237 5.29 -12.49 24.55
C ILE A 237 4.93 -13.55 25.58
N ARG A 238 5.77 -13.70 26.61
CA ARG A 238 5.34 -14.34 27.86
C ARG A 238 4.23 -13.49 28.45
N ALA A 239 3.12 -14.13 28.81
CA ALA A 239 2.15 -13.52 29.70
C ALA A 239 2.87 -13.06 31.00
N PRO A 240 2.48 -11.94 31.60
CA PRO A 240 3.02 -11.53 32.90
C PRO A 240 2.80 -12.67 33.91
N GLU A 241 3.86 -13.04 34.63
CA GLU A 241 3.94 -14.18 35.57
C GLU A 241 3.06 -14.02 36.83
N ASP A 242 2.19 -13.01 36.90
CA ASP A 242 1.43 -12.66 38.11
C ASP A 242 0.04 -13.31 38.21
N PHE A 243 -0.26 -14.33 37.40
CA PHE A 243 -1.42 -15.21 37.59
C PHE A 243 -0.97 -16.61 38.05
N GLN A 244 -0.41 -16.67 39.26
CA GLN A 244 -0.46 -17.88 40.08
C GLN A 244 -1.53 -17.67 41.16
N VAL A 245 -2.64 -18.40 41.06
CA VAL A 245 -3.60 -18.54 42.15
C VAL A 245 -3.74 -20.04 42.44
N PHE A 246 -3.61 -20.34 43.74
CA PHE A 246 -3.91 -21.61 44.40
C PHE A 246 -5.33 -22.13 44.12
#